data_AF-A0A895AJY3-F1
#
_entry.id   AF-A0A895AJY3-F1
#
_cell.length_a   1.000
_cell.length_b   1.000
_cell.length_c   1.000
_cell.angle_alpha   90.00
_cell.angle_beta   90.00
_cell.angle_gamma   90.00
#
_symmetry.space_group_name_H-M   'P 1'
#
loop_
_entity.id
_entity.type
_entity.pdbx_description
1 polymer ?
#
loop_
_entity_poly.entity_id
_entity_poly.type
_entity_poly.pdbx_seq_one_letter_code
_entity_poly.pdbx_strand_id
1 'polypeptide(L)'
;MIERVKLGWRINQSVWDAFETHVAAKHGATAEYLRFELELAMREFLDEDDVLADAEALLEEYTDLQGLSSSTAAASIGTDRYRGETTLVQHRVNSELKERFQIFADKHDAGYGRLLARALDTYVDGGRARRILDDVERVITGDSTVEAQPGAEESTSTTDGGVEALGGAEENTRETRLSSDEGCASTAEADSVDVEARNVLAVVDHDDLPDDYTTTAIPEKFLYDALVDVLGTGADDVLEAYRAPVLEQLNATEHPHKPGWYVTESYREHHSLYADMDRDEREIALRRFIAEKAVESKKLEAAYTYTDVQEIFEINAGGGSPSHQYAYDLMEAAAEEPGFEYGEFHGKKQLRVDLTSVRSSIRKYVREETAFGDDLDALTANARLEDYGAGTPPETEGVADD
;
A
#
# COMPACT_ATOMS: atom_id res chain seq x y z
N MET A 1 13.59 -10.07 -0.09
CA MET A 1 12.78 -10.95 0.78
C MET A 1 12.60 -10.29 2.15
N ILE A 2 11.37 -9.94 2.52
CA ILE A 2 11.07 -9.34 3.83
C ILE A 2 10.83 -10.47 4.83
N GLU A 3 11.76 -10.68 5.76
CA GLU A 3 11.59 -11.68 6.83
C GLU A 3 10.42 -11.26 7.76
N ARG A 4 9.53 -12.21 8.08
CA ARG A 4 8.34 -11.96 8.91
C ARG A 4 8.41 -12.70 10.24
N VAL A 5 8.22 -11.98 11.33
CA VAL A 5 8.34 -12.49 12.71
C VAL A 5 7.10 -12.18 13.52
N LYS A 6 6.73 -13.07 14.46
CA LYS A 6 5.61 -12.81 15.38
C LYS A 6 5.98 -11.65 16.31
N LEU A 7 5.07 -10.71 16.52
CA LEU A 7 5.25 -9.63 17.51
C LEU A 7 5.45 -10.20 18.91
N GLY A 8 4.44 -10.92 19.41
CA GLY A 8 4.48 -11.55 20.72
C GLY A 8 4.45 -10.55 21.88
N TRP A 9 3.84 -9.38 21.69
CA TRP A 9 3.76 -8.32 22.69
C TRP A 9 2.39 -8.30 23.37
N ARG A 10 2.36 -7.98 24.67
CA ARG A 10 1.10 -7.80 25.41
C ARG A 10 0.66 -6.35 25.33
N ILE A 11 -0.53 -6.10 24.81
CA ILE A 11 -1.11 -4.77 24.60
C ILE A 11 -2.36 -4.64 25.46
N ASN A 12 -2.70 -3.43 25.87
CA ASN A 12 -3.96 -3.14 26.54
C ASN A 12 -5.16 -3.64 25.70
N GLN A 13 -6.05 -4.41 26.31
CA GLN A 13 -7.19 -5.05 25.61
C GLN A 13 -8.11 -4.01 24.97
N SER A 14 -8.48 -2.95 25.68
CA SER A 14 -9.42 -1.95 25.15
C SER A 14 -8.87 -1.20 23.94
N VAL A 15 -7.56 -0.96 23.89
CA VAL A 15 -6.89 -0.36 22.72
C VAL A 15 -6.90 -1.34 21.55
N TRP A 16 -6.64 -2.62 21.81
CA TRP A 16 -6.69 -3.65 20.78
C TRP A 16 -8.10 -3.80 20.19
N ASP A 17 -9.13 -3.88 21.02
CA ASP A 17 -10.52 -3.99 20.57
C ASP A 17 -10.97 -2.76 19.76
N ALA A 18 -10.54 -1.56 20.17
CA ALA A 18 -10.81 -0.33 19.43
C ALA A 18 -10.13 -0.34 18.05
N PHE A 19 -8.89 -0.83 17.99
CA PHE A 19 -8.17 -1.01 16.72
C PHE A 19 -8.85 -2.05 15.82
N GLU A 20 -9.23 -3.22 16.34
CA GLU A 20 -9.98 -4.23 15.57
C GLU A 20 -11.29 -3.67 15.01
N THR A 21 -12.01 -2.90 15.83
CA THR A 21 -13.26 -2.23 15.43
C THR A 21 -13.00 -1.20 14.33
N HIS A 22 -11.93 -0.42 14.43
CA HIS A 22 -11.53 0.56 13.42
C HIS A 22 -11.21 -0.12 12.08
N VAL A 23 -10.41 -1.19 12.10
CA VAL A 23 -10.06 -1.98 10.89
C VAL A 23 -11.31 -2.58 10.26
N ALA A 24 -12.19 -3.17 11.09
CA ALA A 24 -13.47 -3.73 10.62
C ALA A 24 -14.36 -2.67 9.96
N ALA A 25 -14.43 -1.46 10.54
CA ALA A 25 -15.22 -0.36 9.99
C ALA A 25 -14.64 0.17 8.67
N LYS A 26 -13.31 0.22 8.55
CA LYS A 26 -12.59 0.70 7.37
C LYS A 26 -12.72 -0.24 6.18
N HIS A 27 -12.59 -1.54 6.41
CA HIS A 27 -12.49 -2.55 5.33
C HIS A 27 -13.69 -3.49 5.21
N GLY A 28 -14.63 -3.45 6.15
CA GLY A 28 -15.79 -4.37 6.18
C GLY A 28 -15.45 -5.79 6.65
N ALA A 29 -14.17 -6.12 6.86
CA ALA A 29 -13.68 -7.38 7.40
C ALA A 29 -12.46 -7.14 8.31
N THR A 30 -12.38 -7.87 9.43
CA THR A 30 -11.38 -7.61 10.48
C THR A 30 -10.09 -8.41 10.28
N ALA A 31 -10.19 -9.72 10.01
CA ALA A 31 -9.06 -10.64 10.17
C ALA A 31 -7.97 -10.50 9.10
N GLU A 32 -8.36 -10.20 7.86
CA GLU A 32 -7.46 -10.16 6.70
C GLU A 32 -6.58 -8.90 6.70
N TYR A 33 -7.15 -7.75 7.10
CA TYR A 33 -6.49 -6.45 7.07
C TYR A 33 -5.72 -6.10 8.34
N LEU A 34 -5.97 -6.82 9.43
CA LEU A 34 -5.41 -6.51 10.75
C LEU A 34 -3.89 -6.44 10.75
N ARG A 35 -3.23 -7.32 9.99
CA ARG A 35 -1.77 -7.32 9.85
C ARG A 35 -1.27 -6.06 9.16
N PHE A 36 -1.90 -5.68 8.04
CA PHE A 36 -1.46 -4.56 7.22
C PHE A 36 -1.63 -3.24 7.97
N GLU A 37 -2.80 -3.05 8.58
CA GLU A 37 -3.11 -1.88 9.39
C GLU A 37 -2.20 -1.77 10.62
N LEU A 38 -1.80 -2.91 11.20
CA LEU A 38 -0.85 -2.96 12.31
C LEU A 38 0.56 -2.49 11.88
N GLU A 39 1.04 -2.91 10.71
CA GLU A 39 2.31 -2.43 10.18
C GLU A 39 2.24 -0.95 9.77
N LEU A 40 1.12 -0.50 9.21
CA LEU A 40 0.90 0.91 8.89
C LEU A 40 0.94 1.77 10.14
N ALA A 41 0.21 1.40 11.20
CA ALA A 41 0.25 2.10 12.48
C ALA A 41 1.67 2.16 13.06
N MET A 42 2.46 1.08 12.93
CA MET A 42 3.86 1.06 13.38
C MET A 42 4.76 1.99 12.55
N ARG A 43 4.64 2.00 11.21
CA ARG A 43 5.44 2.87 10.32
C ARG A 43 5.10 4.34 10.53
N GLU A 44 3.82 4.64 10.57
CA GLU A 44 3.32 6.00 10.78
C GLU A 44 3.80 6.57 12.12
N PHE A 45 3.80 5.74 13.17
CA PHE A 45 4.29 6.14 14.49
C PHE A 45 5.80 6.37 14.54
N LEU A 46 6.57 5.69 13.68
CA LEU A 46 8.02 5.88 13.54
C LEU A 46 8.40 7.02 12.59
N ASP A 47 7.43 7.73 12.02
CA ASP A 47 7.63 8.78 11.02
C ASP A 47 8.27 8.23 9.72
N GLU A 48 7.91 7.01 9.32
CA GLU A 48 8.43 6.32 8.13
C GLU A 48 7.39 6.17 7.01
N ASP A 49 6.28 6.89 7.09
CA ASP A 49 5.26 6.96 6.05
C ASP A 49 5.58 8.10 5.07
N ASP A 50 6.47 7.82 4.12
CA ASP A 50 7.07 8.71 3.11
C ASP A 50 6.33 10.05 2.89
N VAL A 51 5.13 10.00 2.30
CA VAL A 51 4.41 11.19 1.82
C VAL A 51 3.89 12.08 2.95
N LEU A 52 3.34 11.50 4.01
CA LEU A 52 2.79 12.30 5.11
C LEU A 52 3.88 12.72 6.09
N ALA A 53 4.96 11.94 6.23
CA ALA A 53 6.16 12.35 6.95
C ALA A 53 6.77 13.61 6.32
N ASP A 54 6.93 13.64 4.99
CA ASP A 54 7.41 14.82 4.26
C ASP A 54 6.46 16.03 4.43
N ALA A 55 5.14 15.79 4.43
CA ALA A 55 4.15 16.85 4.63
C ALA A 55 4.20 17.45 6.05
N GLU A 56 4.35 16.62 7.09
CA GLU A 56 4.52 17.08 8.48
C GLU A 56 5.85 17.83 8.64
N ALA A 57 6.94 17.31 8.07
CA ALA A 57 8.26 17.95 8.10
C ALA A 57 8.26 19.33 7.41
N LEU A 58 7.60 19.45 6.26
CA LEU A 58 7.40 20.75 5.61
C LEU A 58 6.57 21.68 6.51
N LEU A 59 5.51 21.18 7.14
CA LEU A 59 4.70 22.01 8.03
C LEU A 59 5.51 22.52 9.23
N GLU A 60 6.33 21.66 9.86
CA GLU A 60 7.25 22.05 10.93
C GLU A 60 8.37 23.01 10.46
N GLU A 61 8.85 22.91 9.21
CA GLU A 61 9.84 23.84 8.67
C GLU A 61 9.25 25.25 8.51
N TYR A 62 8.00 25.34 8.09
CA TYR A 62 7.32 26.61 7.78
C TYR A 62 6.50 27.16 8.96
N THR A 63 6.49 26.50 10.12
CA THR A 63 5.76 26.92 11.32
C THR A 63 6.64 26.74 12.57
N ASP A 64 6.54 27.61 13.58
CA ASP A 64 7.29 27.46 14.85
C ASP A 64 6.76 26.29 15.73
N LEU A 65 6.14 25.27 15.15
CA LEU A 65 5.50 24.14 15.83
C LEU A 65 6.49 23.03 16.23
N GLN A 66 7.70 23.38 16.69
CA GLN A 66 8.67 22.37 17.12
C GLN A 66 8.17 21.54 18.31
N GLY A 67 8.05 20.22 18.13
CA GLY A 67 7.88 19.25 19.21
C GLY A 67 6.60 18.40 19.22
N LEU A 68 5.89 18.27 18.09
CA LEU A 68 4.58 17.60 18.02
C LEU A 68 4.58 16.26 17.25
N SER A 69 5.70 15.87 16.64
CA SER A 69 5.84 14.53 16.05
C SER A 69 5.54 13.43 17.08
N SER A 70 4.83 12.39 16.62
CA SER A 70 4.53 11.13 17.34
C SER A 70 5.74 10.56 18.09
N SER A 71 6.92 10.67 17.47
CA SER A 71 8.17 10.15 18.00
C SER A 71 8.80 11.07 19.07
N THR A 72 8.57 12.38 19.01
CA THR A 72 9.11 13.35 19.98
C THR A 72 8.23 13.50 21.24
N ALA A 73 6.91 13.33 21.11
CA ALA A 73 5.99 13.23 22.25
C ALA A 73 6.13 11.92 23.06
N ALA A 74 7.05 11.01 22.68
CA ALA A 74 7.39 9.81 23.42
C ALA A 74 8.09 10.10 24.77
N ALA A 75 8.61 11.32 24.98
CA ALA A 75 9.24 11.71 26.25
C ALA A 75 8.25 11.81 27.44
N SER A 76 6.94 11.87 27.20
CA SER A 76 5.90 11.99 28.23
C SER A 76 4.91 10.82 28.19
N ILE A 77 5.40 9.57 28.19
CA ILE A 77 4.52 8.40 28.39
C ILE A 77 3.90 8.49 29.79
N GLY A 78 2.75 9.14 29.89
CA GLY A 78 1.92 9.19 31.08
C GLY A 78 1.59 7.76 31.48
N THR A 79 2.20 7.32 32.58
CA THR A 79 2.37 5.88 32.88
C THR A 79 1.09 5.11 33.21
N ASP A 80 -0.07 5.76 33.20
CA ASP A 80 -1.33 5.21 33.70
C ASP A 80 -2.39 4.88 32.63
N ARG A 81 -2.42 5.56 31.47
CA ARG A 81 -3.49 5.37 30.45
C ARG A 81 -3.54 3.96 29.85
N TYR A 82 -2.38 3.28 29.78
CA TYR A 82 -2.27 1.93 29.20
C TYR A 82 -2.10 0.82 30.26
N ARG A 83 -2.39 1.11 31.54
CA ARG A 83 -2.44 0.07 32.58
C ARG A 83 -3.81 -0.60 32.58
N GLY A 84 -3.84 -1.93 32.63
CA GLY A 84 -5.10 -2.68 32.67
C GLY A 84 -4.95 -4.12 32.19
N GLU A 85 -6.08 -4.70 31.79
CA GLU A 85 -6.13 -6.01 31.15
C GLU A 85 -5.35 -6.00 29.82
N THR A 86 -4.59 -7.06 29.57
CA THR A 86 -3.73 -7.15 28.38
C THR A 86 -3.97 -8.41 27.58
N THR A 87 -4.03 -8.25 26.26
CA THR A 87 -4.05 -9.34 25.29
C THR A 87 -2.67 -9.58 24.69
N LEU A 88 -2.38 -10.82 24.30
CA LEU A 88 -1.15 -11.17 23.61
C LEU A 88 -1.36 -11.09 22.10
N VAL A 89 -0.68 -10.15 21.45
CA VAL A 89 -0.76 -9.95 19.99
C VAL A 89 0.27 -10.84 19.29
N GLN A 90 -0.22 -11.79 18.50
CA GLN A 90 0.60 -12.83 17.85
C GLN A 90 0.78 -12.64 16.34
N HIS A 91 0.31 -11.52 15.78
CA HIS A 91 0.43 -11.24 14.34
C HIS A 91 1.89 -11.19 13.90
N ARG A 92 2.13 -11.67 12.67
CA ARG A 92 3.44 -11.63 12.01
C ARG A 92 3.62 -10.28 11.32
N VAL A 93 4.73 -9.61 11.63
CA VAL A 93 5.11 -8.34 11.03
C VAL A 93 6.50 -8.44 10.40
N ASN A 94 6.87 -7.48 9.55
CA ASN A 94 8.22 -7.28 9.04
C ASN A 94 9.25 -7.25 10.21
N SER A 95 10.30 -8.07 10.13
CA SER A 95 11.34 -8.19 11.15
C SER A 95 12.12 -6.89 11.37
N GLU A 96 12.46 -6.20 10.30
CA GLU A 96 13.15 -4.90 10.34
C GLU A 96 12.26 -3.83 10.97
N LEU A 97 10.96 -3.81 10.64
CA LEU A 97 10.00 -2.90 11.28
C LEU A 97 9.88 -3.19 12.77
N LYS A 98 9.79 -4.47 13.16
CA LYS A 98 9.76 -4.88 14.57
C LYS A 98 11.02 -4.44 15.30
N GLU A 99 12.19 -4.68 14.73
CA GLU A 99 13.48 -4.33 15.31
C GLU A 99 13.60 -2.80 15.50
N ARG A 100 13.28 -2.02 14.48
CA ARG A 100 13.28 -0.55 14.57
C ARG A 100 12.32 -0.02 15.63
N PHE A 101 11.12 -0.60 15.71
CA PHE A 101 10.16 -0.25 16.76
C PHE A 101 10.67 -0.60 18.17
N GLN A 102 11.43 -1.68 18.33
CA GLN A 102 12.09 -2.04 19.59
C GLN A 102 13.22 -1.07 19.94
N ILE A 103 14.09 -0.74 18.98
CA ILE A 103 15.15 0.26 19.15
C ILE A 103 14.56 1.59 19.59
N PHE A 104 13.45 2.00 18.97
CA PHE A 104 12.72 3.20 19.34
C PHE A 104 12.19 3.12 20.77
N ALA A 105 11.50 2.02 21.13
CA ALA A 105 10.98 1.83 22.47
C ALA A 105 12.09 1.88 23.54
N ASP A 106 13.22 1.22 23.29
CA ASP A 106 14.36 1.18 24.21
C ASP A 106 14.99 2.57 24.38
N LYS A 107 15.09 3.36 23.30
CA LYS A 107 15.59 4.75 23.35
C LYS A 107 14.74 5.65 24.24
N HIS A 108 13.44 5.36 24.36
CA HIS A 108 12.46 6.15 25.10
C HIS A 108 12.02 5.50 26.43
N ASP A 109 12.71 4.45 26.91
CA ASP A 109 12.37 3.68 28.12
C ASP A 109 10.89 3.23 28.16
N ALA A 110 10.36 2.91 26.98
CA ALA A 110 8.98 2.50 26.78
C ALA A 110 8.88 0.97 26.75
N GLY A 111 7.86 0.42 27.42
CA GLY A 111 7.57 -1.01 27.24
C GLY A 111 6.98 -1.26 25.85
N TYR A 112 7.47 -2.26 25.10
CA TYR A 112 7.06 -2.53 23.71
C TYR A 112 5.54 -2.56 23.50
N GLY A 113 4.83 -3.28 24.36
CA GLY A 113 3.36 -3.36 24.29
C GLY A 113 2.65 -2.05 24.62
N ARG A 114 3.24 -1.19 25.47
CA ARG A 114 2.69 0.14 25.78
C ARG A 114 2.94 1.13 24.65
N LEU A 115 4.11 1.06 24.04
CA LEU A 115 4.42 1.87 22.86
C LEU A 115 3.50 1.47 21.69
N LEU A 116 3.33 0.17 21.46
CA LEU A 116 2.43 -0.31 20.43
C LEU A 116 0.96 0.06 20.75
N ALA A 117 0.52 -0.03 22.00
CA ALA A 117 -0.81 0.47 22.39
C ALA A 117 -0.98 1.95 22.00
N ARG A 118 0.01 2.79 22.28
CA ARG A 118 -0.05 4.21 21.89
C ARG A 118 -0.09 4.39 20.38
N ALA A 119 0.74 3.66 19.63
CA ALA A 119 0.74 3.73 18.18
C ALA A 119 -0.64 3.38 17.60
N LEU A 120 -1.28 2.33 18.12
CA LEU A 120 -2.63 1.93 17.72
C LEU A 120 -3.70 2.96 18.12
N ASP A 121 -3.64 3.50 19.34
CA ASP A 121 -4.57 4.53 19.83
C ASP A 121 -4.47 5.80 18.96
N THR A 122 -3.24 6.25 18.67
CA THR A 122 -2.99 7.40 17.77
C THR A 122 -3.50 7.12 16.35
N TYR A 123 -3.29 5.91 15.83
CA TYR A 123 -3.76 5.52 14.51
C TYR A 123 -5.30 5.54 14.43
N VAL A 124 -5.98 4.99 15.43
CA VAL A 124 -7.45 4.95 15.52
C VAL A 124 -8.05 6.35 15.61
N ASP A 125 -7.37 7.28 16.30
CA ASP A 125 -7.78 8.69 16.41
C ASP A 125 -7.54 9.51 15.11
N GLY A 126 -7.15 8.85 14.02
CA GLY A 126 -6.96 9.46 12.69
C GLY A 126 -5.49 9.75 12.36
N GLY A 127 -4.57 9.33 13.23
CA GLY A 127 -3.15 9.25 12.91
C GLY A 127 -2.48 10.57 12.59
N ARG A 128 -1.47 10.51 11.73
CA ARG A 128 -0.69 11.64 11.21
C ARG A 128 -1.54 12.58 10.37
N ALA A 129 -2.47 12.06 9.56
CA ALA A 129 -3.36 12.89 8.76
C ALA A 129 -4.20 13.82 9.64
N ARG A 130 -4.75 13.31 10.74
CA ARG A 130 -5.49 14.12 11.72
C ARG A 130 -4.59 15.18 12.36
N ARG A 131 -3.37 14.82 12.75
CA ARG A 131 -2.40 15.77 13.35
C ARG A 131 -2.04 16.90 12.39
N ILE A 132 -1.69 16.58 11.15
CA ILE A 132 -1.40 17.59 10.12
C ILE A 132 -2.59 18.53 9.95
N LEU A 133 -3.82 18.00 9.94
CA LEU A 133 -5.03 18.83 9.86
C LEU A 133 -5.21 19.73 11.08
N ASP A 134 -5.03 19.19 12.29
CA ASP A 134 -5.15 19.96 13.53
C ASP A 134 -4.04 21.05 13.60
N ASP A 135 -2.82 20.77 13.13
CA ASP A 135 -1.72 21.73 13.07
C ASP A 135 -1.96 22.82 12.01
N VAL A 136 -2.47 22.46 10.83
CA VAL A 136 -2.92 23.42 9.80
C VAL A 136 -4.04 24.31 10.37
N GLU A 137 -5.02 23.73 11.07
CA GLU A 137 -6.11 24.46 11.70
C GLU A 137 -5.58 25.42 12.78
N ARG A 138 -4.59 25.00 13.57
CA ARG A 138 -3.94 25.83 14.59
C ARG A 138 -3.19 27.00 13.97
N VAL A 139 -2.46 26.77 12.88
CA VAL A 139 -1.76 27.82 12.12
C VAL A 139 -2.74 28.82 11.54
N ILE A 140 -3.86 28.34 10.96
CA ILE A 140 -4.92 29.19 10.40
C ILE A 140 -5.62 30.01 11.50
N THR A 141 -5.88 29.41 12.65
CA THR A 141 -6.59 30.04 13.75
C THR A 141 -5.68 30.98 14.55
N GLY A 142 -4.36 30.92 14.33
CA GLY A 142 -3.38 31.76 15.00
C GLY A 142 -3.17 31.39 16.48
N ASP A 143 -3.62 30.21 16.89
CA ASP A 143 -3.54 29.74 18.28
C ASP A 143 -2.13 29.23 18.58
N SER A 144 -1.18 30.16 18.66
CA SER A 144 0.23 29.91 18.99
C SER A 144 0.47 29.69 20.50
N THR A 145 -0.59 29.36 21.25
CA THR A 145 -0.51 29.16 22.69
C THR A 145 0.15 27.80 22.99
N VAL A 146 1.48 27.80 23.05
CA VAL A 146 2.24 26.77 23.75
C VAL A 146 1.97 26.99 25.23
N GLU A 147 0.94 26.33 25.79
CA GLU A 147 0.88 26.12 27.23
C GLU A 147 2.00 25.14 27.62
N ALA A 148 3.19 25.69 27.79
CA ALA A 148 4.24 25.06 28.55
C ALA A 148 3.70 24.75 29.96
N GLN A 149 3.78 23.49 30.37
CA GLN A 149 3.69 23.10 31.76
C GLN A 149 4.53 24.04 32.64
N PRO A 150 3.98 24.67 33.69
CA PRO A 150 4.80 25.36 34.67
C PRO A 150 5.32 24.35 35.69
N GLY A 151 6.60 23.97 35.54
CA GLY A 151 7.38 23.33 36.58
C GLY A 151 8.33 24.33 37.25
N ALA A 152 8.10 24.57 38.56
CA ALA A 152 9.05 25.04 39.58
C ALA A 152 9.49 26.54 39.50
N GLU A 153 9.57 27.40 40.52
CA GLU A 153 9.50 27.45 42.01
C GLU A 153 9.01 28.90 42.34
N GLU A 154 8.42 29.32 43.46
CA GLU A 154 8.96 29.40 44.83
C GLU A 154 7.98 30.29 45.64
N SER A 155 7.45 29.85 46.80
CA SER A 155 7.23 30.68 48.00
C SER A 155 6.44 29.97 49.11
N THR A 156 7.21 29.50 50.09
CA THR A 156 7.05 29.60 51.57
C THR A 156 5.65 29.59 52.24
N SER A 157 5.44 28.63 53.15
CA SER A 157 4.94 28.79 54.55
C SER A 157 4.49 27.42 55.11
N THR A 158 5.35 26.68 55.81
CA THR A 158 5.36 26.46 57.29
C THR A 158 4.04 26.08 57.97
N THR A 159 3.96 24.84 58.48
CA THR A 159 3.57 24.36 59.85
C THR A 159 2.98 22.95 59.74
N ASP A 160 3.67 21.89 60.17
CA ASP A 160 3.87 21.38 61.54
C ASP A 160 2.69 20.52 62.07
N GLY A 161 2.99 19.28 62.50
CA GLY A 161 2.24 18.58 63.55
C GLY A 161 1.52 17.25 63.23
N GLY A 162 2.06 16.13 63.78
CA GLY A 162 1.35 14.92 64.25
C GLY A 162 1.18 13.80 63.22
N VAL A 163 1.82 12.62 63.25
CA VAL A 163 2.12 11.59 64.27
C VAL A 163 0.90 10.92 64.90
N GLU A 164 0.93 9.57 64.89
CA GLU A 164 0.06 8.54 65.51
C GLU A 164 -1.14 8.09 64.64
N ALA A 165 -1.56 6.82 64.57
CA ALA A 165 -1.24 5.54 65.21
C ALA A 165 -2.00 4.43 64.41
N LEU A 166 -1.39 3.29 64.08
CA LEU A 166 -1.56 1.96 64.71
C LEU A 166 -2.95 1.29 64.63
N GLY A 167 -2.95 0.06 64.10
CA GLY A 167 -3.97 -0.99 64.28
C GLY A 167 -4.60 -1.43 62.96
N GLY A 168 -4.63 -2.70 62.52
CA GLY A 168 -4.31 -3.99 63.15
C GLY A 168 -5.25 -5.05 62.54
N ALA A 169 -4.76 -6.30 62.42
CA ALA A 169 -5.53 -7.56 62.23
C ALA A 169 -6.37 -7.69 60.93
N GLU A 170 -6.61 -8.84 60.29
CA GLU A 170 -6.36 -10.28 60.47
C GLU A 170 -6.71 -10.89 59.08
N GLU A 171 -5.84 -11.69 58.47
CA GLU A 171 -5.96 -13.16 58.41
C GLU A 171 -7.36 -13.68 58.01
N ASN A 172 -7.51 -14.16 56.76
CA ASN A 172 -8.33 -15.34 56.54
C ASN A 172 -7.94 -16.15 55.30
N THR A 173 -7.54 -17.37 55.62
CA THR A 173 -7.18 -18.52 54.81
C THR A 173 -8.39 -19.11 54.09
N ARG A 174 -8.26 -19.51 52.82
CA ARG A 174 -8.85 -20.78 52.36
C ARG A 174 -8.24 -21.30 51.06
N GLU A 175 -7.40 -22.31 51.22
CA GLU A 175 -7.13 -23.31 50.19
C GLU A 175 -8.41 -24.10 49.88
N THR A 176 -8.62 -24.46 48.61
CA THR A 176 -9.41 -25.64 48.26
C THR A 176 -8.77 -26.29 47.04
N ARG A 177 -7.97 -27.33 47.31
CA ARG A 177 -7.61 -28.40 46.38
C ARG A 177 -8.72 -29.46 46.37
N LEU A 178 -8.63 -30.35 45.37
CA LEU A 178 -9.36 -31.61 45.09
C LEU A 178 -10.34 -31.44 43.90
N SER A 179 -10.45 -32.33 42.93
CA SER A 179 -9.76 -33.59 42.59
C SER A 179 -10.32 -34.05 41.24
N SER A 180 -9.48 -34.72 40.44
CA SER A 180 -9.73 -35.84 39.50
C SER A 180 -11.11 -36.06 38.87
N ASP A 181 -11.18 -36.22 37.54
CA ASP A 181 -11.50 -37.54 36.98
C ASP A 181 -11.05 -37.72 35.51
N GLU A 182 -10.73 -38.96 35.18
CA GLU A 182 -10.21 -39.47 33.92
C GLU A 182 -11.31 -39.62 32.84
N GLY A 183 -10.92 -39.44 31.57
CA GLY A 183 -11.81 -39.64 30.42
C GLY A 183 -11.03 -39.71 29.10
N CYS A 184 -10.26 -40.78 28.94
CA CYS A 184 -9.48 -41.10 27.74
C CYS A 184 -10.41 -41.52 26.58
N ALA A 185 -10.43 -40.73 25.50
CA ALA A 185 -10.97 -41.12 24.20
C ALA A 185 -10.19 -40.43 23.06
N SER A 186 -9.18 -41.13 22.55
CA SER A 186 -8.76 -41.18 21.14
C SER A 186 -8.80 -39.89 20.30
N THR A 187 -7.75 -39.06 20.40
CA THR A 187 -7.41 -38.02 19.41
C THR A 187 -6.46 -38.59 18.36
N ALA A 188 -6.98 -38.93 17.18
CA ALA A 188 -6.17 -39.27 16.00
C ALA A 188 -6.25 -38.19 14.90
N GLU A 189 -6.93 -37.06 15.15
CA GLU A 189 -7.11 -35.97 14.17
C GLU A 189 -6.22 -34.75 14.43
N ALA A 190 -5.45 -34.73 15.52
CA ALA A 190 -4.62 -33.57 15.87
C ALA A 190 -3.28 -33.52 15.10
N ASP A 191 -2.83 -34.64 14.52
CA ASP A 191 -1.54 -34.73 13.80
C ASP A 191 -1.68 -34.50 12.28
N SER A 192 -2.88 -34.63 11.70
CA SER A 192 -3.08 -34.44 10.25
C SER A 192 -3.19 -32.96 9.84
N VAL A 193 -3.73 -32.11 10.72
CA VAL A 193 -3.90 -30.67 10.48
C VAL A 193 -2.54 -29.96 10.38
N ASP A 194 -1.52 -30.46 11.08
CA ASP A 194 -0.16 -29.89 11.05
C ASP A 194 0.57 -30.18 9.73
N VAL A 195 0.32 -31.33 9.11
CA VAL A 195 0.98 -31.73 7.85
C VAL A 195 0.45 -30.92 6.67
N GLU A 196 -0.87 -30.70 6.58
CA GLU A 196 -1.47 -29.92 5.49
C GLU A 196 -1.00 -28.46 5.53
N ALA A 197 -1.08 -27.81 6.70
CA ALA A 197 -0.61 -26.44 6.88
C ALA A 197 0.90 -26.30 6.60
N ARG A 198 1.69 -27.30 7.01
CA ARG A 198 3.13 -27.33 6.73
C ARG A 198 3.42 -27.44 5.23
N ASN A 199 2.68 -28.27 4.51
CA ASN A 199 2.84 -28.41 3.06
C ASN A 199 2.44 -27.13 2.32
N VAL A 200 1.35 -26.48 2.72
CA VAL A 200 0.95 -25.17 2.16
C VAL A 200 2.06 -24.14 2.36
N LEU A 201 2.61 -24.02 3.57
CA LEU A 201 3.73 -23.11 3.83
C LEU A 201 4.99 -23.46 3.03
N ALA A 202 5.31 -24.75 2.91
CA ALA A 202 6.46 -25.20 2.13
C ALA A 202 6.32 -24.89 0.63
N VAL A 203 5.11 -24.95 0.06
CA VAL A 203 4.85 -24.52 -1.33
C VAL A 203 5.00 -23.01 -1.48
N VAL A 204 4.50 -22.24 -0.52
CA VAL A 204 4.61 -20.78 -0.51
C VAL A 204 6.07 -20.31 -0.42
N ASP A 205 6.89 -21.05 0.32
CA ASP A 205 8.32 -20.78 0.50
C ASP A 205 9.21 -21.46 -0.58
N HIS A 206 8.62 -21.99 -1.66
CA HIS A 206 9.34 -22.78 -2.67
C HIS A 206 10.14 -21.91 -3.66
N ASP A 207 11.39 -22.29 -3.94
CA ASP A 207 12.37 -21.52 -4.75
C ASP A 207 11.92 -21.28 -6.22
N ASP A 208 11.06 -22.14 -6.77
CA ASP A 208 10.53 -21.96 -8.14
C ASP A 208 9.42 -20.90 -8.23
N LEU A 209 8.86 -20.47 -7.09
CA LEU A 209 7.99 -19.29 -7.08
C LEU A 209 8.89 -18.04 -7.17
N PRO A 210 8.51 -17.02 -7.96
CA PRO A 210 9.30 -15.80 -8.06
C PRO A 210 9.56 -15.19 -6.68
N ASP A 211 10.82 -14.91 -6.34
CA ASP A 211 11.23 -14.28 -5.06
C ASP A 211 10.50 -12.95 -4.75
N ASP A 212 9.93 -12.33 -5.80
CA ASP A 212 9.10 -11.14 -5.73
C ASP A 212 7.63 -11.44 -6.11
N TYR A 213 7.02 -12.37 -5.39
CA TYR A 213 5.57 -12.63 -5.46
C TYR A 213 4.73 -11.42 -5.01
N THR A 214 5.36 -10.41 -4.39
CA THR A 214 4.71 -9.14 -4.05
C THR A 214 4.47 -8.24 -5.27
N THR A 215 5.30 -8.32 -6.31
CA THR A 215 5.17 -7.44 -7.48
C THR A 215 4.99 -8.17 -8.81
N THR A 216 4.89 -9.50 -8.80
CA THR A 216 4.78 -10.29 -10.05
C THR A 216 3.53 -11.17 -10.09
N ALA A 217 2.89 -11.25 -11.26
CA ALA A 217 1.86 -12.25 -11.55
C ALA A 217 2.48 -13.66 -11.65
N ILE A 218 1.76 -14.68 -11.16
CA ILE A 218 2.24 -16.06 -11.02
C ILE A 218 1.58 -16.95 -12.10
N PRO A 219 2.33 -17.42 -13.11
CA PRO A 219 1.86 -18.47 -14.00
C PRO A 219 1.42 -19.72 -13.24
N GLU A 220 0.29 -20.30 -13.61
CA GLU A 220 -0.27 -21.52 -13.02
C GLU A 220 0.72 -22.68 -13.04
N LYS A 221 1.55 -22.74 -14.08
CA LYS A 221 2.59 -23.76 -14.20
C LYS A 221 3.58 -23.72 -13.03
N PHE A 222 4.01 -22.54 -12.58
CA PHE A 222 4.97 -22.45 -11.47
C PHE A 222 4.34 -22.90 -10.15
N LEU A 223 3.08 -22.53 -9.91
CA LEU A 223 2.34 -23.02 -8.76
C LEU A 223 2.17 -24.55 -8.81
N TYR A 224 1.84 -25.09 -9.98
CA TYR A 224 1.71 -26.53 -10.19
C TYR A 224 3.04 -27.26 -9.96
N ASP A 225 4.15 -26.77 -10.53
CA ASP A 225 5.47 -27.38 -10.38
C ASP A 225 5.91 -27.37 -8.90
N ALA A 226 5.68 -26.27 -8.16
CA ALA A 226 5.95 -26.17 -6.73
C ALA A 226 5.08 -27.14 -5.89
N LEU A 227 3.80 -27.29 -6.23
CA LEU A 227 2.92 -28.26 -5.58
C LEU A 227 3.40 -29.71 -5.79
N VAL A 228 3.81 -30.06 -7.01
CA VAL A 228 4.33 -31.39 -7.34
C VAL A 228 5.61 -31.69 -6.57
N ASP A 229 6.53 -30.72 -6.47
CA ASP A 229 7.79 -30.91 -5.76
C ASP A 229 7.58 -31.13 -4.26
N VAL A 230 6.78 -30.27 -3.60
CA VAL A 230 6.54 -30.35 -2.16
C VAL A 230 5.71 -31.57 -1.78
N LEU A 231 4.67 -31.90 -2.54
CA LEU A 231 3.77 -33.02 -2.22
C LEU A 231 4.34 -34.37 -2.70
N GLY A 232 5.35 -34.36 -3.58
CA GLY A 232 5.96 -35.56 -4.14
C GLY A 232 5.01 -36.40 -5.00
N THR A 233 3.94 -35.80 -5.52
CA THR A 233 2.90 -36.47 -6.32
C THR A 233 2.42 -35.57 -7.45
N GLY A 234 2.12 -36.18 -8.59
CA GLY A 234 1.50 -35.52 -9.76
C GLY A 234 0.02 -35.87 -9.92
N ALA A 235 -0.66 -36.26 -8.84
CA ALA A 235 -2.08 -36.63 -8.90
C ALA A 235 -2.95 -35.36 -8.88
N ASP A 236 -3.65 -35.11 -10.00
CA ASP A 236 -4.44 -33.88 -10.22
C ASP A 236 -5.44 -33.59 -9.08
N ASP A 237 -6.11 -34.60 -8.54
CA ASP A 237 -7.08 -34.44 -7.46
C ASP A 237 -6.44 -33.94 -6.15
N VAL A 238 -5.21 -34.37 -5.86
CA VAL A 238 -4.44 -33.88 -4.72
C VAL A 238 -3.95 -32.46 -4.98
N LEU A 239 -3.41 -32.18 -6.16
CA LEU A 239 -2.89 -30.85 -6.50
C LEU A 239 -4.00 -29.79 -6.49
N GLU A 240 -5.17 -30.11 -7.02
CA GLU A 240 -6.35 -29.23 -6.96
C GLU A 240 -6.82 -28.98 -5.52
N ALA A 241 -6.74 -29.98 -4.64
CA ALA A 241 -7.11 -29.80 -3.23
C ALA A 241 -6.18 -28.83 -2.48
N TYR A 242 -4.89 -28.77 -2.84
CA TYR A 242 -3.92 -27.85 -2.24
C TYR A 242 -3.83 -26.49 -2.96
N ARG A 243 -4.28 -26.39 -4.21
CA ARG A 243 -4.25 -25.15 -5.00
C ARG A 243 -4.95 -23.98 -4.28
N ALA A 244 -6.20 -24.18 -3.85
CA ALA A 244 -6.97 -23.11 -3.23
C ALA A 244 -6.36 -22.61 -1.91
N PRO A 245 -5.98 -23.48 -0.94
CA PRO A 245 -5.28 -23.05 0.27
C PRO A 245 -3.95 -22.32 0.02
N VAL A 246 -3.18 -22.75 -0.98
CA VAL A 246 -1.92 -22.06 -1.34
C VAL A 246 -2.21 -20.68 -1.93
N LEU A 247 -3.19 -20.57 -2.84
CA LEU A 247 -3.59 -19.27 -3.39
C LEU A 247 -4.13 -18.33 -2.30
N GLU A 248 -4.91 -18.85 -1.36
CA GLU A 248 -5.39 -18.09 -0.18
C GLU A 248 -4.21 -17.60 0.66
N GLN A 249 -3.23 -18.47 0.94
CA GLN A 249 -2.04 -18.10 1.71
C GLN A 249 -1.14 -17.08 0.99
N LEU A 250 -1.07 -17.14 -0.34
CA LEU A 250 -0.42 -16.15 -1.21
C LEU A 250 -1.24 -14.87 -1.39
N ASN A 251 -2.50 -14.88 -0.95
CA ASN A 251 -3.49 -13.85 -1.23
C ASN A 251 -3.58 -13.53 -2.74
N ALA A 252 -3.67 -14.60 -3.53
CA ALA A 252 -3.65 -14.57 -4.98
C ALA A 252 -5.01 -15.00 -5.56
N THR A 253 -5.42 -14.32 -6.63
CA THR A 253 -6.66 -14.60 -7.37
C THR A 253 -6.35 -14.87 -8.83
N GLU A 254 -7.25 -15.54 -9.54
CA GLU A 254 -7.09 -15.70 -10.99
C GLU A 254 -7.03 -14.34 -11.69
N HIS A 255 -6.13 -14.25 -12.67
CA HIS A 255 -5.97 -13.06 -13.46
C HIS A 255 -7.19 -12.87 -14.38
N PRO A 256 -7.84 -11.68 -14.41
CA PRO A 256 -9.13 -11.47 -15.09
C PRO A 256 -9.12 -11.66 -16.62
N HIS A 257 -7.95 -11.75 -17.24
CA HIS A 257 -7.75 -11.63 -18.68
C HIS A 257 -6.63 -12.53 -19.22
N LYS A 258 -5.80 -13.13 -18.35
CA LYS A 258 -4.76 -14.10 -18.72
C LYS A 258 -5.09 -15.43 -18.03
N PRO A 259 -5.85 -16.33 -18.68
CA PRO A 259 -6.15 -17.65 -18.13
C PRO A 259 -4.87 -18.41 -17.77
N GLY A 260 -4.88 -19.11 -16.63
CA GLY A 260 -3.71 -19.81 -16.12
C GLY A 260 -2.65 -18.89 -15.53
N TRP A 261 -3.03 -17.69 -15.11
CA TRP A 261 -2.20 -16.78 -14.34
C TRP A 261 -2.94 -16.38 -13.07
N TYR A 262 -2.18 -16.15 -12.01
CA TYR A 262 -2.68 -15.63 -10.74
C TYR A 262 -2.04 -14.27 -10.45
N VAL A 263 -2.76 -13.39 -9.76
CA VAL A 263 -2.32 -12.07 -9.34
C VAL A 263 -2.51 -11.94 -7.83
N THR A 264 -1.44 -11.55 -7.13
CA THR A 264 -1.50 -11.28 -5.69
C THR A 264 -2.17 -9.93 -5.41
N GLU A 265 -2.69 -9.74 -4.19
CA GLU A 265 -3.22 -8.42 -3.78
C GLU A 265 -2.14 -7.34 -3.91
N SER A 266 -0.92 -7.63 -3.44
CA SER A 266 0.24 -6.73 -3.59
C SER A 266 0.54 -6.38 -5.05
N TYR A 267 0.39 -7.32 -6.00
CA TYR A 267 0.53 -7.00 -7.43
C TYR A 267 -0.49 -5.95 -7.87
N ARG A 268 -1.74 -6.08 -7.44
CA ARG A 268 -2.84 -5.15 -7.75
C ARG A 268 -2.70 -3.78 -7.07
N GLU A 269 -2.04 -3.73 -5.92
CA GLU A 269 -1.72 -2.46 -5.24
C GLU A 269 -0.71 -1.62 -6.03
N HIS A 270 0.26 -2.29 -6.69
CA HIS A 270 1.33 -1.61 -7.44
C HIS A 270 1.02 -1.46 -8.93
N HIS A 271 0.13 -2.28 -9.49
CA HIS A 271 -0.23 -2.26 -10.90
C HIS A 271 -1.72 -2.09 -11.10
N SER A 272 -2.10 -1.08 -11.89
CA SER A 272 -3.49 -0.92 -12.30
C SER A 272 -3.84 -1.94 -13.38
N LEU A 273 -4.71 -2.90 -13.07
CA LEU A 273 -5.20 -3.86 -14.05
C LEU A 273 -6.28 -3.24 -14.95
N TYR A 274 -6.27 -3.59 -16.23
CA TYR A 274 -7.27 -3.11 -17.19
C TYR A 274 -8.72 -3.38 -16.75
N ALA A 275 -8.94 -4.54 -16.11
CA ALA A 275 -10.26 -4.97 -15.61
C ALA A 275 -10.79 -4.07 -14.50
N ASP A 276 -9.89 -3.52 -13.69
CA ASP A 276 -10.22 -2.76 -12.48
C ASP A 276 -10.43 -1.27 -12.81
N MET A 277 -9.93 -0.80 -13.96
CA MET A 277 -10.11 0.58 -14.41
C MET A 277 -11.52 0.85 -14.96
N ASP A 278 -12.10 1.98 -14.56
CA ASP A 278 -13.28 2.52 -15.23
C ASP A 278 -12.93 3.21 -16.57
N ARG A 279 -13.92 3.85 -17.21
CA ARG A 279 -13.72 4.50 -18.51
C ARG A 279 -12.77 5.71 -18.41
N ASP A 280 -12.94 6.53 -17.39
CA ASP A 280 -12.22 7.79 -17.23
C ASP A 280 -10.77 7.50 -16.82
N GLU A 281 -10.58 6.50 -15.97
CA GLU A 281 -9.26 5.97 -15.61
C GLU A 281 -8.51 5.42 -16.83
N ARG A 282 -9.19 4.67 -17.71
CA ARG A 282 -8.59 4.18 -18.97
C ARG A 282 -8.19 5.32 -19.89
N GLU A 283 -8.97 6.39 -19.96
CA GLU A 283 -8.63 7.56 -20.77
C GLU A 283 -7.34 8.24 -20.25
N ILE A 284 -7.24 8.43 -18.93
CA ILE A 284 -6.05 8.99 -18.28
C ILE A 284 -4.84 8.07 -18.48
N ALA A 285 -5.03 6.76 -18.27
CA ALA A 285 -3.99 5.75 -18.45
C ALA A 285 -3.49 5.72 -19.89
N LEU A 286 -4.38 5.78 -20.88
CA LEU A 286 -4.00 5.83 -22.30
C LEU A 286 -3.05 6.99 -22.57
N ARG A 287 -3.39 8.21 -22.14
CA ARG A 287 -2.56 9.42 -22.33
C ARG A 287 -1.17 9.26 -21.71
N ARG A 288 -1.11 8.69 -20.50
CA ARG A 288 0.14 8.40 -19.79
C ARG A 288 1.00 7.40 -20.55
N PHE A 289 0.43 6.25 -20.90
CA PHE A 289 1.17 5.17 -21.55
C PHE A 289 1.66 5.54 -22.96
N ILE A 290 0.90 6.32 -23.74
CA ILE A 290 1.36 6.73 -25.07
C ILE A 290 2.46 7.80 -24.98
N ALA A 291 2.41 8.68 -23.97
CA ALA A 291 3.45 9.66 -23.72
C ALA A 291 4.74 8.98 -23.26
N GLU A 292 4.62 8.00 -22.36
CA GLU A 292 5.70 7.12 -21.92
C GLU A 292 6.34 6.38 -23.11
N LYS A 293 5.54 5.68 -23.92
CA LYS A 293 6.03 4.95 -25.12
C LYS A 293 6.69 5.90 -26.15
N ALA A 294 6.26 7.16 -26.23
CA ALA A 294 6.90 8.16 -27.08
C ALA A 294 8.30 8.53 -26.57
N VAL A 295 8.46 8.71 -25.26
CA VAL A 295 9.75 8.96 -24.59
C VAL A 295 10.68 7.76 -24.73
N GLU A 296 10.21 6.54 -24.48
CA GLU A 296 10.98 5.31 -24.68
C GLU A 296 11.48 5.16 -26.12
N SER A 297 10.63 5.56 -27.07
CA SER A 297 10.95 5.59 -28.50
C SER A 297 11.86 6.77 -28.91
N LYS A 298 12.22 7.65 -27.98
CA LYS A 298 13.01 8.87 -28.15
C LYS A 298 12.40 9.88 -29.14
N LYS A 299 11.07 10.01 -29.14
CA LYS A 299 10.31 10.87 -30.06
C LYS A 299 9.56 11.95 -29.29
N LEU A 300 9.69 13.21 -29.71
CA LEU A 300 8.85 14.31 -29.22
C LEU A 300 7.41 14.19 -29.71
N GLU A 301 7.23 13.62 -30.90
CA GLU A 301 5.94 13.41 -31.52
C GLU A 301 5.80 11.95 -31.97
N ALA A 302 4.68 11.33 -31.65
CA ALA A 302 4.40 9.95 -32.03
C ALA A 302 2.94 9.79 -32.47
N ALA A 303 2.68 8.77 -33.29
CA ALA A 303 1.35 8.44 -33.79
C ALA A 303 1.07 6.96 -33.53
N TYR A 304 -0.12 6.69 -33.00
CA TYR A 304 -0.56 5.37 -32.57
C TYR A 304 -1.88 5.02 -33.24
N THR A 305 -1.96 3.83 -33.83
CA THR A 305 -3.20 3.23 -34.32
C THR A 305 -3.95 2.52 -33.20
N TYR A 306 -5.18 2.08 -33.45
CA TYR A 306 -5.93 1.32 -32.44
C TYR A 306 -5.21 0.02 -32.02
N THR A 307 -4.46 -0.63 -32.92
CA THR A 307 -3.70 -1.83 -32.60
C THR A 307 -2.55 -1.51 -31.66
N ASP A 308 -1.89 -0.36 -31.86
CA ASP A 308 -0.86 0.11 -30.93
C ASP A 308 -1.46 0.42 -29.56
N VAL A 309 -2.65 1.02 -29.51
CA VAL A 309 -3.39 1.28 -28.26
C VAL A 309 -3.73 -0.03 -27.53
N GLN A 310 -4.18 -1.06 -28.26
CA GLN A 310 -4.45 -2.37 -27.67
C GLN A 310 -3.20 -3.00 -27.05
N GLU A 311 -2.09 -2.98 -27.79
CA GLU A 311 -0.80 -3.48 -27.31
C GLU A 311 -0.31 -2.70 -26.08
N ILE A 312 -0.47 -1.37 -26.08
CA ILE A 312 -0.08 -0.50 -24.97
C ILE A 312 -0.82 -0.89 -23.69
N PHE A 313 -2.13 -1.11 -23.74
CA PHE A 313 -2.88 -1.58 -22.55
C PHE A 313 -2.49 -3.00 -22.16
N GLU A 314 -2.24 -3.88 -23.12
CA GLU A 314 -1.88 -5.27 -22.83
C GLU A 314 -0.57 -5.36 -22.04
N ILE A 315 0.40 -4.51 -22.38
CA ILE A 315 1.70 -4.41 -21.71
C ILE A 315 1.57 -3.69 -20.36
N ASN A 316 0.94 -2.51 -20.33
CA ASN A 316 1.03 -1.61 -19.18
C ASN A 316 -0.10 -1.76 -18.15
N ALA A 317 -1.24 -2.33 -18.53
CA ALA A 317 -2.38 -2.50 -17.63
C ALA A 317 -2.57 -3.97 -17.21
N GLY A 318 -1.44 -4.66 -17.01
CA GLY A 318 -1.39 -6.03 -16.52
C GLY A 318 -2.25 -6.99 -17.33
N GLY A 319 -2.10 -7.03 -18.66
CA GLY A 319 -2.76 -8.03 -19.49
C GLY A 319 -4.26 -7.81 -19.68
N GLY A 320 -4.65 -6.90 -20.56
CA GLY A 320 -6.02 -6.69 -21.02
C GLY A 320 -5.99 -5.65 -22.13
N SER A 321 -6.98 -5.62 -23.01
CA SER A 321 -7.00 -4.64 -24.09
C SER A 321 -8.42 -4.19 -24.43
N PRO A 322 -8.59 -2.92 -24.82
CA PRO A 322 -9.88 -2.44 -25.32
C PRO A 322 -10.28 -3.20 -26.59
N SER A 323 -11.58 -3.38 -26.78
CA SER A 323 -12.09 -3.83 -28.08
C SER A 323 -11.72 -2.83 -29.19
N HIS A 324 -11.75 -3.25 -30.45
CA HIS A 324 -11.40 -2.38 -31.59
C HIS A 324 -12.20 -1.06 -31.59
N GLN A 325 -13.52 -1.13 -31.43
CA GLN A 325 -14.34 0.09 -31.40
C GLN A 325 -14.03 0.93 -30.15
N TYR A 326 -13.91 0.30 -28.99
CA TYR A 326 -13.64 1.01 -27.75
C TYR A 326 -12.26 1.69 -27.73
N ALA A 327 -11.27 1.11 -28.43
CA ALA A 327 -9.97 1.75 -28.61
C ALA A 327 -10.11 3.07 -29.39
N TYR A 328 -10.95 3.14 -30.42
CA TYR A 328 -11.23 4.41 -31.10
C TYR A 328 -11.94 5.40 -30.20
N ASP A 329 -12.92 4.95 -29.41
CA ASP A 329 -13.65 5.83 -28.49
C ASP A 329 -12.69 6.41 -27.42
N LEU A 330 -11.75 5.61 -26.92
CA LEU A 330 -10.68 6.07 -26.02
C LEU A 330 -9.71 7.03 -26.70
N MET A 331 -9.35 6.78 -27.96
CA MET A 331 -8.47 7.68 -28.72
C MET A 331 -9.12 9.04 -28.96
N GLU A 332 -10.40 9.06 -29.30
CA GLU A 332 -11.18 10.29 -29.48
C GLU A 332 -11.26 11.08 -28.17
N ALA A 333 -11.59 10.42 -27.05
CA ALA A 333 -11.65 11.05 -25.75
C ALA A 333 -10.27 11.55 -25.28
N ALA A 334 -9.21 10.77 -25.51
CA ALA A 334 -7.84 11.16 -25.17
C ALA A 334 -7.43 12.48 -25.86
N ALA A 335 -7.89 12.70 -27.10
CA ALA A 335 -7.61 13.90 -27.89
C ALA A 335 -8.32 15.18 -27.42
N GLU A 336 -9.22 15.11 -26.44
CA GLU A 336 -9.78 16.31 -25.80
C GLU A 336 -8.74 17.07 -24.94
N GLU A 337 -7.61 16.42 -24.64
CA GLU A 337 -6.55 16.97 -23.80
C GLU A 337 -5.45 17.66 -24.62
N PRO A 338 -4.88 18.80 -24.16
CA PRO A 338 -3.78 19.45 -24.85
C PRO A 338 -2.58 18.53 -25.09
N GLY A 339 -2.04 18.59 -26.31
CA GLY A 339 -0.92 17.75 -26.76
C GLY A 339 -1.33 16.42 -27.36
N PHE A 340 -2.63 16.13 -27.49
CA PHE A 340 -3.15 14.95 -28.16
C PHE A 340 -4.05 15.34 -29.33
N GLU A 341 -3.96 14.61 -30.44
CA GLU A 341 -4.76 14.86 -31.64
C GLU A 341 -5.25 13.52 -32.23
N TYR A 342 -6.56 13.35 -32.37
CA TYR A 342 -7.16 12.17 -33.00
C TYR A 342 -7.78 12.55 -34.35
N GLY A 343 -7.48 11.75 -35.37
CA GLY A 343 -7.97 12.01 -36.72
C GLY A 343 -7.53 10.96 -37.72
N GLU A 344 -7.91 11.18 -38.98
CA GLU A 344 -7.47 10.34 -40.10
C GLU A 344 -6.21 10.93 -40.74
N PHE A 345 -5.10 10.21 -40.62
CA PHE A 345 -3.80 10.59 -41.17
C PHE A 345 -3.32 9.51 -42.12
N HIS A 346 -3.00 9.90 -43.37
CA HIS A 346 -2.63 8.96 -44.43
C HIS A 346 -3.62 7.79 -44.60
N GLY A 347 -4.92 8.07 -44.50
CA GLY A 347 -5.99 7.07 -44.66
C GLY A 347 -6.16 6.13 -43.46
N LYS A 348 -5.58 6.45 -42.30
CA LYS A 348 -5.68 5.65 -41.07
C LYS A 348 -6.07 6.53 -39.89
N LYS A 349 -7.02 6.06 -39.08
CA LYS A 349 -7.36 6.69 -37.80
C LYS A 349 -6.22 6.49 -36.80
N GLN A 350 -5.67 7.58 -36.30
CA GLN A 350 -4.51 7.59 -35.39
C GLN A 350 -4.71 8.63 -34.29
N LEU A 351 -4.15 8.32 -33.11
CA LEU A 351 -3.96 9.24 -32.01
C LEU A 351 -2.51 9.70 -32.02
N ARG A 352 -2.29 10.99 -32.15
CA ARG A 352 -0.98 11.62 -32.16
C ARG A 352 -0.76 12.29 -30.82
N VAL A 353 0.49 12.26 -30.35
CA VAL A 353 0.93 12.96 -29.14
C VAL A 353 2.09 13.88 -29.50
N ASP A 354 2.06 15.09 -28.96
CA ASP A 354 3.15 16.08 -28.97
C ASP A 354 3.53 16.38 -27.51
N LEU A 355 4.66 15.83 -27.06
CA LEU A 355 5.12 15.92 -25.69
C LEU A 355 5.42 17.37 -25.24
N THR A 356 5.62 18.30 -26.17
CA THR A 356 5.85 19.72 -25.85
C THR A 356 4.57 20.43 -25.38
N SER A 357 3.43 19.95 -25.86
CA SER A 357 2.10 20.51 -25.61
C SER A 357 1.30 19.76 -24.52
N VAL A 358 1.80 18.58 -24.09
CA VAL A 358 1.18 17.76 -23.05
C VAL A 358 1.20 18.44 -21.67
N ARG A 359 0.12 18.28 -20.90
CA ARG A 359 0.01 18.83 -19.53
C ARG A 359 1.16 18.42 -18.63
N SER A 360 1.52 19.30 -17.69
CA SER A 360 2.62 19.06 -16.75
C SER A 360 2.43 17.82 -15.88
N SER A 361 1.19 17.45 -15.53
CA SER A 361 0.88 16.24 -14.75
C SER A 361 1.27 14.95 -15.47
N ILE A 362 1.00 14.86 -16.78
CA ILE A 362 1.39 13.70 -17.60
C ILE A 362 2.91 13.67 -17.79
N ARG A 363 3.54 14.83 -18.01
CA ARG A 363 5.01 14.92 -18.10
C ARG A 363 5.69 14.52 -16.78
N LYS A 364 5.11 14.89 -15.64
CA LYS A 364 5.59 14.48 -14.32
C LYS A 364 5.51 12.95 -14.16
N TYR A 365 4.38 12.35 -14.50
CA TYR A 365 4.22 10.89 -14.50
C TYR A 365 5.29 10.20 -15.35
N VAL A 366 5.48 10.63 -16.61
CA VAL A 366 6.46 10.02 -17.51
C VAL A 366 7.89 10.16 -16.97
N ARG A 367 8.21 11.26 -16.29
CA ARG A 367 9.52 11.47 -15.66
C ARG A 367 9.76 10.56 -14.45
N GLU A 368 8.70 10.25 -13.70
CA GLU A 368 8.79 9.37 -12.53
C GLU A 368 8.95 7.90 -12.97
N GLU A 369 8.24 7.49 -14.03
CA GLU A 369 8.26 6.10 -14.52
C GLU A 369 9.43 5.80 -15.47
N THR A 370 9.83 6.75 -16.32
CA THR A 370 10.94 6.52 -17.24
C THR A 370 12.27 6.94 -16.60
N ALA A 371 13.27 6.05 -16.63
CA ALA A 371 14.65 6.38 -16.24
C ALA A 371 15.30 7.48 -17.14
N PHE A 372 14.57 7.99 -18.12
CA PHE A 372 14.88 9.20 -18.87
C PHE A 372 14.59 10.41 -17.98
N GLY A 373 15.62 10.90 -17.27
CA GLY A 373 15.54 12.14 -16.50
C GLY A 373 15.13 13.37 -17.35
N ASP A 374 15.04 14.54 -16.71
CA ASP A 374 14.47 15.83 -17.16
C ASP A 374 14.66 16.32 -18.61
N ASP A 375 15.50 15.69 -19.43
CA ASP A 375 15.95 16.18 -20.72
C ASP A 375 15.01 15.78 -21.87
N LEU A 376 13.75 16.26 -21.81
CA LEU A 376 12.85 16.27 -22.97
C LEU A 376 13.52 16.96 -24.18
N ASP A 377 14.43 17.90 -23.92
CA ASP A 377 15.23 18.61 -24.92
C ASP A 377 16.26 17.71 -25.64
N ALA A 378 16.58 16.54 -25.09
CA ALA A 378 17.44 15.53 -25.71
C ALA A 378 16.66 14.59 -26.65
N LEU A 379 15.32 14.65 -26.65
CA LEU A 379 14.50 13.86 -27.57
C LEU A 379 14.61 14.43 -28.98
N THR A 380 14.81 13.54 -29.94
CA THR A 380 14.88 13.99 -31.33
C THR A 380 13.49 14.39 -31.81
N ALA A 381 13.30 15.67 -32.12
CA ALA A 381 12.31 16.10 -33.10
C ALA A 381 12.78 15.58 -34.45
N ASN A 382 12.43 14.34 -34.84
CA ASN A 382 12.74 13.92 -36.20
C ASN A 382 11.69 13.03 -36.90
N ALA A 383 11.20 13.64 -37.97
CA ALA A 383 10.97 13.09 -39.31
C ALA A 383 9.62 12.42 -39.62
N ARG A 384 8.52 13.19 -39.48
CA ARG A 384 7.56 13.47 -40.58
C ARG A 384 6.46 14.46 -40.13
N LEU A 385 6.86 15.70 -39.87
CA LEU A 385 5.92 16.84 -39.97
C LEU A 385 6.15 17.67 -41.25
N GLU A 386 7.15 17.28 -42.07
CA GLU A 386 7.38 17.81 -43.41
C GLU A 386 6.57 17.02 -44.45
N ASP A 387 5.25 17.24 -44.48
CA ASP A 387 4.46 17.23 -45.72
C ASP A 387 3.10 17.94 -45.52
N TYR A 388 3.11 19.06 -44.77
CA TYR A 388 1.98 19.99 -44.68
C TYR A 388 2.18 21.21 -45.59
N GLY A 389 2.76 20.98 -46.77
CA GLY A 389 2.40 21.80 -47.92
C GLY A 389 1.00 21.36 -48.34
N ALA A 390 0.01 22.25 -48.24
CA ALA A 390 -1.25 22.08 -48.93
C ALA A 390 -0.93 21.71 -50.38
N GLY A 391 -1.07 20.43 -50.72
CA GLY A 391 -0.85 19.95 -52.07
C GLY A 391 -1.73 20.78 -52.97
N THR A 392 -1.10 21.53 -53.87
CA THR A 392 -1.76 22.31 -54.92
C THR A 392 -2.88 21.44 -55.47
N PRO A 393 -4.13 21.91 -55.49
CA PRO A 393 -5.22 21.12 -56.06
C PRO A 393 -4.79 20.74 -57.49
N PRO A 394 -5.02 19.49 -57.92
CA PRO A 394 -4.62 19.07 -59.26
C PRO A 394 -5.21 20.06 -60.26
N GLU A 395 -4.36 20.57 -61.16
CA GLU A 395 -4.82 21.38 -62.28
C GLU A 395 -5.91 20.59 -63.00
N THR A 396 -7.15 21.08 -62.89
CA THR A 396 -8.23 20.66 -63.78
C THR A 396 -7.78 21.00 -65.19
N GLU A 397 -7.28 20.01 -65.92
CA GLU A 397 -7.19 20.05 -67.37
C GLU A 397 -8.58 20.40 -67.89
N GLY A 398 -8.70 21.61 -68.44
CA GLY A 398 -9.87 22.03 -69.18
C GLY A 398 -10.06 21.07 -70.35
N VAL A 399 -11.08 20.22 -70.25
CA VAL A 399 -11.65 19.54 -71.41
C VAL A 399 -12.34 20.63 -72.24
N ALA A 400 -11.64 21.06 -73.28
CA ALA A 400 -12.22 21.80 -74.39
C ALA A 400 -13.06 20.85 -75.25
N ASP A 401 -14.15 21.40 -75.79
CA ASP A 401 -15.08 20.86 -76.80
C ASP A 401 -14.46 19.86 -77.80
N ASP A 402 -15.18 18.76 -78.05
CA ASP A 402 -15.78 18.46 -79.37
C ASP A 402 -17.01 17.54 -79.22
#